data_AF-A0A9D6RV83-F1
#
_entry.id   AF-A0A9D6RV83-F1
#
_cell.length_a   1.000
_cell.length_b   1.000
_cell.length_c   1.000
_cell.angle_alpha   90.00
_cell.angle_beta   90.00
_cell.angle_gamma   90.00
#
_symmetry.space_group_name_H-M   'P 1'
#
loop_
_entity.id
_entity.type
_entity.pdbx_description
1 polymer ?
#
loop_
_entity_poly.entity_id
_entity_poly.type
_entity_poly.pdbx_seq_one_letter_code
_entity_poly.pdbx_strand_id
1 'polypeptide(L)'
;MNPKLTRTQFADFHGHGWVFRAVYKQDRKGDFLDADGKVVSHDDPDRFKKAVHLKDIHLEKGMHCVDCHFEQDSHGNGNLYGETRAAVEIDCIDCHGTIQQRATLKTSGPAARAGGRDLSTLRTPWGQRRFQWRGDRLFQRSLVNKDMEWELVQVLDTITPGNSHYSQKSRLAKTLRRDGKTWGDVPGDERLLAHSNKSMTCFACHTSWTTSCFGCHLPMRANQRKPMLHNEGAALRNWTSYNFQTLRDDVWMLGKDGTVTGHRVAPVRSACAVLGGSQNQNREWIYSQQQTVSAEGYSGTAFSSFVPHTVRSTETKQCADCHISRENDNNARMAQLLMQGTNFYNFLSRYVYVAQGHEGFEAVVVTEREEPQAVIGSYLQQLAYPER
;
A
#
# COMPACT_ATOMS: atom_id res chain seq x y z
N MET A 1 -23.32 -3.62 5.40
CA MET A 1 -22.42 -3.95 6.54
C MET A 1 -23.22 -3.99 7.83
N ASN A 2 -22.76 -4.74 8.85
CA ASN A 2 -23.42 -4.83 10.15
C ASN A 2 -23.39 -3.45 10.88
N PRO A 3 -24.55 -2.83 11.15
CA PRO A 3 -24.62 -1.49 11.77
C PRO A 3 -24.19 -1.49 13.25
N LYS A 4 -24.01 -2.66 13.88
CA LYS A 4 -23.57 -2.78 15.27
C LYS A 4 -22.05 -2.70 15.44
N LEU A 5 -21.27 -2.59 14.35
CA LEU A 5 -19.82 -2.50 14.43
C LEU A 5 -19.38 -1.12 14.94
N THR A 6 -18.83 -1.08 16.16
CA THR A 6 -18.38 0.15 16.81
C THR A 6 -16.89 0.43 16.61
N ARG A 7 -16.09 -0.49 16.09
CA ARG A 7 -14.62 -0.32 16.01
C ARG A 7 -14.04 -0.53 14.61
N THR A 8 -14.82 -1.03 13.67
CA THR A 8 -14.32 -1.41 12.34
C THR A 8 -15.34 -1.04 11.28
N GLN A 9 -14.88 -0.32 10.26
CA GLN A 9 -15.56 -0.21 8.98
C GLN A 9 -14.78 -1.02 7.96
N PHE A 10 -15.48 -1.73 7.10
CA PHE A 10 -14.86 -2.41 5.98
C PHE A 10 -14.89 -1.53 4.73
N ALA A 11 -13.79 -1.50 3.99
CA ALA A 11 -13.68 -0.82 2.71
C ALA A 11 -14.28 -1.69 1.59
N ASP A 12 -14.32 -1.13 0.37
CA ASP A 12 -14.77 -1.85 -0.82
C ASP A 12 -13.97 -3.15 -1.02
N PHE A 13 -14.70 -4.19 -1.45
CA PHE A 13 -14.18 -5.54 -1.72
C PHE A 13 -13.13 -5.50 -2.84
N HIS A 14 -11.94 -6.05 -2.59
CA HIS A 14 -10.94 -6.28 -3.64
C HIS A 14 -11.04 -7.71 -4.18
N GLY A 15 -10.77 -7.88 -5.49
CA GLY A 15 -10.96 -9.11 -6.25
C GLY A 15 -10.22 -10.37 -5.76
N HIS A 16 -9.39 -10.27 -4.72
CA HIS A 16 -8.74 -11.41 -4.06
C HIS A 16 -9.61 -12.04 -2.94
N GLY A 17 -10.87 -11.63 -2.76
CA GLY A 17 -11.72 -12.14 -1.69
C GLY A 17 -11.46 -11.51 -0.32
N TRP A 18 -10.80 -10.35 -0.29
CA TRP A 18 -10.35 -9.70 0.94
C TRP A 18 -11.31 -8.58 1.36
N VAL A 19 -11.57 -8.51 2.66
CA VAL A 19 -12.33 -7.42 3.28
C VAL A 19 -11.35 -6.57 4.08
N PHE A 20 -10.81 -5.52 3.49
CA PHE A 20 -9.95 -4.58 4.19
C PHE A 20 -10.76 -3.67 5.11
N ARG A 21 -10.15 -3.23 6.21
CA ARG A 21 -10.72 -2.14 7.01
C ARG A 21 -10.54 -0.84 6.22
N ALA A 22 -11.51 0.07 6.32
CA ALA A 22 -11.34 1.42 5.82
C ALA A 22 -10.22 2.11 6.62
N VAL A 23 -9.28 2.73 5.91
CA VAL A 23 -8.13 3.39 6.51
C VAL A 23 -8.42 4.88 6.59
N TYR A 24 -8.31 5.46 7.78
CA TYR A 24 -8.62 6.87 8.01
C TYR A 24 -7.36 7.65 8.33
N LYS A 25 -7.36 8.94 7.96
CA LYS A 25 -6.30 9.87 8.32
C LYS A 25 -6.19 9.94 9.84
N GLN A 26 -4.98 9.80 10.35
CA GLN A 26 -4.67 9.82 11.78
C GLN A 26 -3.51 10.76 12.09
N ASP A 27 -3.48 11.25 13.32
CA ASP A 27 -2.29 11.87 13.88
C ASP A 27 -1.26 10.82 14.34
N ARG A 28 -0.18 11.25 14.99
CA ARG A 28 0.86 10.34 15.46
C ARG A 28 0.45 9.49 16.66
N LYS A 29 -0.65 9.82 17.34
CA LYS A 29 -1.21 9.07 18.47
C LYS A 29 -2.28 8.07 18.04
N GLY A 30 -2.71 8.12 16.77
CA GLY A 30 -3.75 7.27 16.22
C GLY A 30 -5.14 7.91 16.26
N ASP A 31 -5.24 9.18 16.61
CA ASP A 31 -6.51 9.90 16.64
C ASP A 31 -6.96 10.24 15.22
N PHE A 32 -8.24 9.97 14.90
CA PHE A 32 -8.79 10.28 13.59
C PHE A 32 -8.78 11.79 13.32
N LEU A 33 -8.48 12.16 12.08
CA LEU A 33 -8.44 13.55 11.64
C LEU A 33 -9.46 13.82 10.55
N ASP A 34 -10.10 14.99 10.64
CA ASP A 34 -10.94 15.53 9.57
C ASP A 34 -10.10 16.18 8.45
N ALA A 35 -10.79 16.78 7.48
CA ALA A 35 -10.18 17.45 6.33
C ALA A 35 -9.29 18.64 6.75
N ASP A 36 -9.69 19.36 7.82
CA ASP A 36 -8.93 20.49 8.38
C ASP A 36 -7.75 20.02 9.26
N GLY A 37 -7.67 18.73 9.57
CA GLY A 37 -6.67 18.17 10.48
C GLY A 37 -7.03 18.30 11.96
N LYS A 38 -8.30 18.52 12.29
CA LYS A 38 -8.78 18.49 13.68
C LYS A 38 -9.11 17.06 14.10
N VAL A 39 -8.90 16.79 15.38
CA VAL A 39 -9.20 15.49 15.99
C VAL A 39 -10.70 15.24 15.98
N VAL A 40 -11.10 14.08 15.47
CA VAL A 40 -12.46 13.54 15.51
C VAL A 40 -12.53 12.58 16.68
N SER A 41 -13.42 12.87 17.65
CA SER A 41 -13.57 12.04 18.85
C SER A 41 -13.95 10.60 18.52
N HIS A 42 -13.35 9.65 19.24
CA HIS A 42 -13.68 8.22 19.12
C HIS A 42 -15.11 7.91 19.60
N ASP A 43 -15.66 8.71 20.51
CA ASP A 43 -17.02 8.55 21.04
C ASP A 43 -18.09 9.15 20.13
N ASP A 44 -17.68 9.91 19.10
CA ASP A 44 -18.59 10.50 18.14
C ASP A 44 -19.24 9.40 17.27
N PRO A 45 -20.58 9.26 17.26
CA PRO A 45 -21.26 8.23 16.48
C PRO A 45 -21.08 8.41 14.97
N ASP A 46 -20.77 9.63 14.51
CA ASP A 46 -20.55 9.97 13.11
C ASP A 46 -19.06 10.09 12.75
N ARG A 47 -18.13 9.66 13.62
CA ARG A 47 -16.68 9.81 13.40
C ARG A 47 -16.19 9.33 12.04
N PHE A 48 -16.74 8.23 11.51
CA PHE A 48 -16.34 7.66 10.23
C PHE A 48 -16.78 8.51 9.02
N LYS A 49 -17.79 9.36 9.20
CA LYS A 49 -18.20 10.35 8.18
C LYS A 49 -17.38 11.63 8.26
N LYS A 50 -16.90 11.97 9.46
CA LYS A 50 -16.12 13.19 9.74
C LYS A 50 -14.63 13.00 9.44
N ALA A 51 -14.09 11.81 9.72
CA ALA A 51 -12.70 11.47 9.46
C ALA A 51 -12.45 11.26 7.96
N VAL A 52 -11.27 11.66 7.50
CA VAL A 52 -10.89 11.49 6.09
C VAL A 52 -10.59 10.03 5.81
N HIS A 53 -11.40 9.40 4.95
CA HIS A 53 -11.10 8.08 4.40
C HIS A 53 -9.98 8.19 3.37
N LEU A 54 -8.86 7.50 3.59
CA LEU A 54 -7.69 7.50 2.72
C LEU A 54 -7.85 6.55 1.52
N LYS A 55 -8.99 6.66 0.81
CA LYS A 55 -9.23 5.94 -0.45
C LYS A 55 -8.34 6.53 -1.55
N ASP A 56 -7.92 5.72 -2.53
CA ASP A 56 -7.23 6.26 -3.72
C ASP A 56 -8.06 7.38 -4.35
N ILE A 57 -7.44 8.51 -4.68
CA ILE A 57 -8.16 9.67 -5.21
C ILE A 57 -8.85 9.39 -6.54
N HIS A 58 -8.29 8.50 -7.37
CA HIS A 58 -8.91 8.09 -8.63
C HIS A 58 -10.20 7.31 -8.35
N LEU A 59 -10.11 6.33 -7.43
CA LEU A 59 -11.26 5.52 -7.04
C LEU A 59 -12.32 6.33 -6.26
N GLU A 60 -11.90 7.28 -5.44
CA GLU A 60 -12.81 8.22 -4.75
C GLU A 60 -13.58 9.09 -5.74
N LYS A 61 -12.94 9.50 -6.84
CA LYS A 61 -13.58 10.24 -7.93
C LYS A 61 -14.41 9.36 -8.88
N GLY A 62 -14.49 8.05 -8.63
CA GLY A 62 -15.30 7.11 -9.41
C GLY A 62 -14.59 6.46 -10.60
N MET A 63 -13.26 6.53 -10.68
CA MET A 63 -12.51 5.76 -11.69
C MET A 63 -12.49 4.27 -11.33
N HIS A 64 -12.55 3.42 -12.35
CA HIS A 64 -12.44 1.97 -12.24
C HIS A 64 -11.10 1.46 -12.81
N CYS A 65 -10.79 0.17 -12.59
CA CYS A 65 -9.54 -0.43 -13.08
C CYS A 65 -9.31 -0.15 -14.57
N VAL A 66 -10.35 -0.26 -15.40
CA VAL A 66 -10.31 -0.04 -16.85
C VAL A 66 -10.04 1.43 -17.25
N ASP A 67 -10.21 2.38 -16.32
CA ASP A 67 -9.89 3.79 -16.53
C ASP A 67 -8.37 4.05 -16.46
N CYS A 68 -7.57 3.14 -15.92
CA CYS A 68 -6.09 3.24 -15.92
C CYS A 68 -5.42 2.05 -16.63
N HIS A 69 -5.99 0.84 -16.50
CA HIS A 69 -5.50 -0.37 -17.17
C HIS A 69 -6.20 -0.54 -18.52
N PHE A 70 -5.40 -0.54 -19.58
CA PHE A 70 -5.92 -0.59 -20.94
C PHE A 70 -6.01 -2.03 -21.46
N GLU A 71 -6.40 -2.17 -22.72
CA GLU A 71 -6.61 -3.46 -23.38
C GLU A 71 -5.43 -4.42 -23.19
N GLN A 72 -4.18 -3.94 -23.31
CA GLN A 72 -3.02 -4.80 -23.19
C GLN A 72 -2.81 -5.28 -21.75
N ASP A 73 -2.97 -4.39 -20.77
CA ASP A 73 -2.88 -4.75 -19.36
C ASP A 73 -3.92 -5.81 -18.98
N SER A 74 -5.08 -5.82 -19.67
CA SER A 74 -6.20 -6.72 -19.37
C SER A 74 -6.16 -8.04 -20.15
N HIS A 75 -5.72 -8.01 -21.41
CA HIS A 75 -5.74 -9.18 -22.31
C HIS A 75 -4.35 -9.77 -22.57
N GLY A 76 -3.29 -9.09 -22.11
CA GLY A 76 -1.90 -9.41 -22.39
C GLY A 76 -1.43 -8.95 -23.78
N ASN A 77 -0.15 -9.15 -24.04
CA ASN A 77 0.50 -8.93 -25.34
C ASN A 77 1.25 -10.17 -25.85
N GLY A 78 0.94 -11.34 -25.30
CA GLY A 78 1.60 -12.60 -25.66
C GLY A 78 2.97 -12.82 -25.01
N ASN A 79 3.47 -11.90 -24.18
CA ASN A 79 4.72 -12.08 -23.45
C ASN A 79 4.49 -12.66 -22.05
N LEU A 80 5.43 -13.48 -21.59
CA LEU A 80 5.52 -13.91 -20.20
C LEU A 80 6.38 -12.92 -19.42
N TYR A 81 5.85 -12.45 -18.29
CA TYR A 81 6.50 -11.50 -17.40
C TYR A 81 6.94 -12.17 -16.11
N GLY A 82 8.15 -11.86 -15.64
CA GLY A 82 8.67 -12.38 -14.36
C GLY A 82 8.08 -11.69 -13.12
N GLU A 83 7.38 -10.58 -13.30
CA GLU A 83 6.70 -9.84 -12.22
C GLU A 83 5.50 -9.04 -12.77
N THR A 84 4.52 -8.76 -11.92
CA THR A 84 3.26 -8.12 -12.33
C THR A 84 3.45 -6.71 -12.88
N ARG A 85 4.39 -5.92 -12.33
CA ARG A 85 4.66 -4.55 -12.81
C ARG A 85 5.26 -4.53 -14.21
N ALA A 86 6.00 -5.56 -14.59
CA ALA A 86 6.60 -5.64 -15.92
C ALA A 86 5.53 -5.75 -17.02
N ALA A 87 4.31 -6.16 -16.68
CA ALA A 87 3.17 -6.30 -17.58
C ALA A 87 2.33 -5.02 -17.75
N VAL A 88 2.67 -3.92 -17.07
CA VAL A 88 1.88 -2.67 -17.09
C VAL A 88 2.37 -1.74 -18.20
N GLU A 89 1.47 -1.30 -19.09
CA GLU A 89 1.81 -0.42 -20.20
C GLU A 89 1.86 1.06 -19.81
N ILE A 90 1.16 1.48 -18.75
CA ILE A 90 0.99 2.89 -18.35
C ILE A 90 1.91 3.33 -17.20
N ASP A 91 2.37 4.57 -17.21
CA ASP A 91 2.97 5.28 -16.04
C ASP A 91 2.22 6.60 -15.76
N CYS A 92 2.38 7.16 -14.56
CA CYS A 92 1.65 8.36 -14.11
C CYS A 92 1.86 9.56 -15.05
N ILE A 93 3.08 9.68 -15.61
CA ILE A 93 3.48 10.79 -16.47
C ILE A 93 2.79 10.77 -17.84
N ASP A 94 2.21 9.64 -18.24
CA ASP A 94 1.55 9.48 -19.53
C ASP A 94 0.21 10.24 -19.56
N CYS A 95 -0.37 10.49 -18.38
CA CYS A 95 -1.59 11.27 -18.17
C CYS A 95 -1.32 12.63 -17.49
N HIS A 96 -0.36 12.70 -16.56
CA HIS A 96 -0.09 13.90 -15.77
C HIS A 96 1.13 14.70 -16.23
N GLY A 97 1.95 14.17 -17.14
CA GLY A 97 3.18 14.81 -17.60
C GLY A 97 4.29 14.86 -16.55
N THR A 98 5.27 15.72 -16.79
CA THR A 98 6.43 15.94 -15.93
C THR A 98 6.52 17.41 -15.53
N ILE A 99 7.58 17.78 -14.81
CA ILE A 99 7.88 19.19 -14.53
C ILE A 99 8.39 19.96 -15.75
N GLN A 100 8.77 19.28 -16.83
CA GLN A 100 9.32 19.90 -18.04
C GLN A 100 8.27 20.01 -19.15
N GLN A 101 7.32 19.09 -19.19
CA GLN A 101 6.32 19.04 -20.26
C GLN A 101 5.00 18.44 -19.78
N ARG A 102 3.92 18.82 -20.47
CA ARG A 102 2.60 18.21 -20.33
C ARG A 102 2.61 16.77 -20.87
N ALA A 103 1.62 15.98 -20.47
CA ALA A 103 1.45 14.61 -20.89
C ALA A 103 1.41 14.47 -22.42
N THR A 104 2.19 13.54 -22.95
CA THR A 104 2.20 13.23 -24.39
C THR A 104 1.04 12.32 -24.80
N LEU A 105 0.31 11.75 -23.83
CA LEU A 105 -0.71 10.71 -24.05
C LEU A 105 -0.16 9.47 -24.76
N LYS A 106 1.13 9.19 -24.60
CA LYS A 106 1.76 7.96 -25.07
C LYS A 106 2.19 7.13 -23.88
N THR A 107 1.81 5.86 -23.87
CA THR A 107 2.17 4.96 -22.78
C THR A 107 3.68 4.72 -22.71
N SER A 108 4.24 4.69 -21.51
CA SER A 108 5.68 4.56 -21.26
C SER A 108 6.06 3.56 -20.16
N GLY A 109 5.09 2.81 -19.65
CA GLY A 109 5.30 1.74 -18.67
C GLY A 109 6.11 0.56 -19.24
N PRO A 110 6.55 -0.38 -18.38
CA PRO A 110 7.44 -1.48 -18.78
C PRO A 110 6.92 -2.36 -19.93
N ALA A 111 5.61 -2.56 -20.03
CA ALA A 111 4.99 -3.33 -21.12
C ALA A 111 4.60 -2.47 -22.33
N ALA A 112 4.85 -1.17 -22.32
CA ALA A 112 4.53 -0.31 -23.45
C ALA A 112 5.30 -0.76 -24.69
N ARG A 113 4.60 -0.88 -25.83
CA ARG A 113 5.23 -1.13 -27.13
C ARG A 113 6.20 -0.02 -27.50
N ALA A 114 7.12 -0.28 -28.42
CA ALA A 114 8.02 0.75 -28.95
C ALA A 114 7.23 1.97 -29.47
N GLY A 115 7.58 3.17 -28.95
CA GLY A 115 6.88 4.42 -29.26
C GLY A 115 5.56 4.65 -28.50
N GLY A 116 5.14 3.70 -27.65
CA GLY A 116 3.96 3.80 -26.81
C GLY A 116 2.63 3.57 -27.54
N ARG A 117 1.58 3.26 -26.78
CA ARG A 117 0.19 3.33 -27.24
C ARG A 117 -0.26 4.77 -27.18
N ASP A 118 -0.86 5.27 -28.27
CA ASP A 118 -1.41 6.61 -28.31
C ASP A 118 -2.81 6.64 -27.69
N LEU A 119 -2.91 7.16 -26.47
CA LEU A 119 -4.14 7.27 -25.69
C LEU A 119 -5.13 8.29 -26.29
N SER A 120 -4.67 9.24 -27.09
CA SER A 120 -5.55 10.23 -27.75
C SER A 120 -6.48 9.58 -28.77
N THR A 121 -6.08 8.40 -29.28
CA THR A 121 -6.87 7.63 -30.25
C THR A 121 -8.06 6.90 -29.61
N LEU A 122 -8.02 6.68 -28.30
CA LEU A 122 -9.00 5.87 -27.59
C LEU A 122 -10.38 6.50 -27.56
N ARG A 123 -11.40 5.63 -27.55
CA ARG A 123 -12.80 6.01 -27.44
C ARG A 123 -13.48 5.28 -26.30
N THR A 124 -14.51 5.90 -25.74
CA THR A 124 -15.43 5.27 -24.80
C THR A 124 -16.37 4.31 -25.54
N PRO A 125 -17.11 3.43 -24.85
CA PRO A 125 -18.13 2.57 -25.47
C PRO A 125 -19.23 3.36 -26.19
N TRP A 126 -19.37 4.65 -25.87
CA TRP A 126 -20.32 5.58 -26.50
C TRP A 126 -19.70 6.39 -27.65
N GLY A 127 -18.49 6.04 -28.12
CA GLY A 127 -17.85 6.62 -29.31
C GLY A 127 -17.14 7.97 -29.09
N GLN A 128 -17.22 8.55 -27.89
CA GLN A 128 -16.54 9.81 -27.56
C GLN A 128 -15.04 9.58 -27.37
N ARG A 129 -14.20 10.59 -27.59
CA ARG A 129 -12.77 10.52 -27.24
C ARG A 129 -12.63 10.24 -25.74
N ARG A 130 -11.82 9.24 -25.38
CA ARG A 130 -11.54 8.93 -23.97
C ARG A 130 -10.68 10.01 -23.34
N PHE A 131 -9.60 10.42 -24.01
CA PHE A 131 -8.74 11.52 -23.62
C PHE A 131 -8.92 12.69 -24.58
N GLN A 132 -9.08 13.90 -24.06
CA GLN A 132 -9.32 15.09 -24.87
C GLN A 132 -8.74 16.34 -24.22
N TRP A 133 -7.92 17.06 -24.98
CA TRP A 133 -7.50 18.42 -24.63
C TRP A 133 -8.62 19.41 -24.95
N ARG A 134 -8.91 20.31 -24.01
CA ARG A 134 -9.83 21.45 -24.16
C ARG A 134 -9.05 22.70 -23.77
N GLY A 135 -8.52 23.38 -24.79
CA GLY A 135 -7.48 24.37 -24.56
C GLY A 135 -6.25 23.72 -23.92
N ASP A 136 -5.84 24.22 -22.77
CA ASP A 136 -4.72 23.74 -21.97
C ASP A 136 -5.15 22.77 -20.86
N ARG A 137 -6.37 22.22 -20.88
CA ARG A 137 -6.82 21.26 -19.86
C ARG A 137 -7.05 19.90 -20.48
N LEU A 138 -6.46 18.86 -19.89
CA LEU A 138 -6.66 17.49 -20.32
C LEU A 138 -7.84 16.88 -19.55
N PHE A 139 -8.75 16.25 -20.28
CA PHE A 139 -9.87 15.52 -19.69
C PHE A 139 -9.81 14.05 -20.06
N GLN A 140 -10.17 13.20 -19.11
CA GLN A 140 -10.45 11.78 -19.32
C GLN A 140 -11.92 11.49 -19.04
N ARG A 141 -12.56 10.70 -19.91
CA ARG A 141 -13.91 10.16 -19.70
C ARG A 141 -13.84 8.75 -19.11
N SER A 142 -14.83 8.42 -18.29
CA SER A 142 -14.99 7.06 -17.75
C SER A 142 -15.31 6.06 -18.87
N LEU A 143 -14.84 4.82 -18.69
CA LEU A 143 -15.20 3.67 -19.52
C LEU A 143 -16.44 2.91 -19.03
N VAL A 144 -16.94 3.24 -17.84
CA VAL A 144 -18.08 2.55 -17.23
C VAL A 144 -19.27 3.47 -16.95
N ASN A 145 -19.04 4.79 -16.82
CA ASN A 145 -20.10 5.77 -16.62
C ASN A 145 -20.12 6.82 -17.75
N LYS A 146 -21.24 6.90 -18.49
CA LYS A 146 -21.37 7.71 -19.71
C LYS A 146 -21.14 9.20 -19.49
N ASP A 147 -21.63 9.71 -18.37
CA ASP A 147 -21.72 11.15 -18.11
C ASP A 147 -20.60 11.62 -17.17
N MET A 148 -19.63 10.74 -16.87
CA MET A 148 -18.53 11.01 -15.95
C MET A 148 -17.23 11.33 -16.69
N GLU A 149 -16.62 12.44 -16.32
CA GLU A 149 -15.31 12.86 -16.80
C GLU A 149 -14.53 13.59 -15.73
N TRP A 150 -13.21 13.59 -15.87
CA TRP A 150 -12.28 14.18 -14.92
C TRP A 150 -11.26 15.02 -15.65
N GLU A 151 -10.92 16.17 -15.07
CA GLU A 151 -9.71 16.87 -15.43
C GLU A 151 -8.49 16.11 -14.90
N LEU A 152 -7.53 15.85 -15.78
CA LEU A 152 -6.22 15.33 -15.46
C LEU A 152 -5.24 16.48 -15.28
N VAL A 153 -5.03 16.88 -14.03
CA VAL A 153 -4.11 17.97 -13.66
C VAL A 153 -2.69 17.64 -14.10
N GLN A 154 -2.03 18.59 -14.77
CA GLN A 154 -0.66 18.39 -15.26
C GLN A 154 0.36 18.81 -14.19
N VAL A 155 1.44 18.04 -14.04
CA VAL A 155 2.50 18.30 -13.05
C VAL A 155 3.13 19.68 -13.26
N LEU A 156 3.40 20.04 -14.52
CA LEU A 156 3.92 21.36 -14.89
C LEU A 156 3.03 22.50 -14.37
N ASP A 157 1.71 22.35 -14.44
CA ASP A 157 0.77 23.36 -13.97
C ASP A 157 0.88 23.55 -12.45
N THR A 158 1.02 22.44 -11.70
CA THR A 158 1.15 22.49 -10.24
C THR A 158 2.41 23.21 -9.72
N ILE A 159 3.45 23.32 -10.54
CA ILE A 159 4.72 23.94 -10.14
C ILE A 159 4.89 25.36 -10.68
N THR A 160 4.00 25.81 -11.56
CA THR A 160 4.11 27.07 -12.31
C THR A 160 3.35 28.18 -11.59
N PRO A 161 4.02 29.23 -11.06
CA PRO A 161 3.35 30.35 -10.42
C PRO A 161 2.36 31.04 -11.35
N GLY A 162 1.20 31.43 -10.81
CA GLY A 162 0.12 32.06 -11.58
C GLY A 162 -0.83 31.09 -12.27
N ASN A 163 -0.51 29.79 -12.33
CA ASN A 163 -1.47 28.77 -12.77
C ASN A 163 -2.53 28.50 -11.69
N SER A 164 -3.76 28.17 -12.10
CA SER A 164 -4.87 27.86 -11.18
C SER A 164 -4.63 26.63 -10.30
N HIS A 165 -3.82 25.67 -10.76
CA HIS A 165 -3.43 24.47 -10.01
C HIS A 165 -2.13 24.64 -9.22
N TYR A 166 -1.57 25.85 -9.17
CA TYR A 166 -0.29 26.10 -8.51
C TYR A 166 -0.28 25.67 -7.05
N SER A 167 0.76 24.92 -6.66
CA SER A 167 1.03 24.52 -5.29
C SER A 167 2.49 24.77 -4.96
N GLN A 168 2.74 25.64 -3.98
CA GLN A 168 4.09 25.90 -3.49
C GLN A 168 4.76 24.63 -2.95
N LYS A 169 3.98 23.74 -2.30
CA LYS A 169 4.46 22.44 -1.82
C LYS A 169 4.89 21.53 -2.98
N SER A 170 4.08 21.46 -4.05
CA SER A 170 4.43 20.71 -5.26
C SER A 170 5.70 21.26 -5.90
N ARG A 171 5.77 22.59 -6.07
CA ARG A 171 6.95 23.28 -6.63
C ARG A 171 8.20 22.97 -5.82
N LEU A 172 8.17 23.16 -4.49
CA LEU A 172 9.29 22.86 -3.61
C LEU A 172 9.73 21.40 -3.76
N ALA A 173 8.82 20.43 -3.55
CA ALA A 173 9.16 19.02 -3.57
C ALA A 173 9.73 18.56 -4.92
N LYS A 174 9.16 19.02 -6.03
CA LYS A 174 9.53 18.59 -7.38
C LYS A 174 10.71 19.33 -8.00
N THR A 175 11.11 20.50 -7.47
CA THR A 175 12.25 21.27 -7.97
C THR A 175 13.45 21.30 -7.04
N LEU A 176 13.32 20.75 -5.82
CA LEU A 176 14.42 20.63 -4.87
C LEU A 176 15.63 19.92 -5.47
N ARG A 177 16.80 20.55 -5.36
CA ARG A 177 18.08 20.01 -5.80
C ARG A 177 18.66 19.05 -4.76
N ARG A 178 19.61 18.22 -5.20
CA ARG A 178 20.35 17.28 -4.33
C ARG A 178 21.15 17.96 -3.20
N ASP A 179 21.42 19.25 -3.30
CA ASP A 179 22.05 20.03 -2.22
C ASP A 179 21.12 20.28 -1.02
N GLY A 180 19.83 19.95 -1.14
CA GLY A 180 18.82 20.14 -0.10
C GLY A 180 18.44 21.59 0.16
N LYS A 181 18.89 22.55 -0.65
CA LYS A 181 18.72 23.99 -0.44
C LYS A 181 18.13 24.70 -1.65
N THR A 182 18.61 24.39 -2.85
CA THR A 182 18.20 25.08 -4.08
C THR A 182 16.89 24.50 -4.59
N TRP A 183 15.92 25.35 -4.93
CA TRP A 183 14.63 24.96 -5.51
C TRP A 183 13.94 26.15 -6.18
N GLY A 184 12.90 25.87 -6.97
CA GLY A 184 12.00 26.86 -7.56
C GLY A 184 12.03 26.86 -9.09
N ASP A 185 13.20 26.72 -9.70
CA ASP A 185 13.38 26.63 -11.14
C ASP A 185 13.44 25.17 -11.63
N VAL A 186 12.98 24.94 -12.86
CA VAL A 186 13.11 23.65 -13.53
C VAL A 186 14.50 23.58 -14.18
N PRO A 187 15.38 22.64 -13.78
CA PRO A 187 16.72 22.57 -14.33
C PRO A 187 16.69 22.00 -15.74
N GLY A 188 17.67 22.37 -16.56
CA GLY A 188 17.91 21.70 -17.85
C GLY A 188 18.30 20.23 -17.69
N ASP A 189 18.93 19.86 -16.58
CA ASP A 189 19.28 18.47 -16.24
C ASP A 189 18.52 17.97 -15.01
N GLU A 190 17.62 16.99 -15.21
CA GLU A 190 16.85 16.35 -14.15
C GLU A 190 17.73 15.61 -13.12
N ARG A 191 18.99 15.28 -13.43
CA ARG A 191 19.90 14.62 -12.48
C ARG A 191 20.19 15.50 -11.27
N LEU A 192 20.05 16.82 -11.40
CA LEU A 192 20.23 17.78 -10.33
C LEU A 192 19.11 17.71 -9.28
N LEU A 193 17.95 17.14 -9.63
CA LEU A 193 16.79 17.03 -8.75
C LEU A 193 16.97 15.92 -7.71
N ALA A 194 16.53 16.19 -6.48
CA ALA A 194 16.44 15.21 -5.42
C ALA A 194 15.36 14.14 -5.71
N HIS A 195 14.26 14.54 -6.37
CA HIS A 195 13.08 13.71 -6.62
C HIS A 195 12.75 13.59 -8.10
N SER A 196 13.74 13.33 -8.95
CA SER A 196 13.49 13.17 -10.39
C SER A 196 12.65 11.93 -10.71
N ASN A 197 11.81 12.02 -11.73
CA ASN A 197 10.99 10.89 -12.21
C ASN A 197 11.81 9.67 -12.62
N LYS A 198 13.09 9.86 -12.98
CA LYS A 198 14.04 8.79 -13.32
C LYS A 198 14.59 8.04 -12.11
N SER A 199 14.49 8.60 -10.92
CA SER A 199 15.11 8.05 -9.71
C SER A 199 14.11 7.72 -8.61
N MET A 200 12.91 8.27 -8.66
CA MET A 200 11.85 8.09 -7.68
C MET A 200 10.49 8.00 -8.38
N THR A 201 9.66 7.09 -7.89
CA THR A 201 8.28 6.90 -8.39
C THR A 201 7.35 7.97 -7.82
N CYS A 202 6.30 8.35 -8.55
CA CYS A 202 5.31 9.31 -8.03
C CYS A 202 4.62 8.79 -6.77
N PHE A 203 4.30 7.49 -6.75
CA PHE A 203 3.65 6.84 -5.63
C PHE A 203 4.55 6.66 -4.39
N ALA A 204 5.87 6.93 -4.48
CA ALA A 204 6.71 7.07 -3.28
C ALA A 204 6.40 8.34 -2.47
N CYS A 205 5.73 9.34 -3.04
CA CYS A 205 5.28 10.52 -2.28
C CYS A 205 3.76 10.53 -2.15
N HIS A 206 3.06 10.22 -3.25
CA HIS A 206 1.61 10.39 -3.32
C HIS A 206 0.81 9.31 -2.59
N THR A 207 1.40 8.17 -2.22
CA THR A 207 0.73 7.12 -1.43
C THR A 207 0.43 7.64 -0.02
N SER A 208 -0.83 7.51 0.40
CA SER A 208 -1.26 7.92 1.75
C SER A 208 -0.92 6.87 2.81
N TRP A 209 -1.19 5.59 2.53
CA TRP A 209 -0.92 4.47 3.44
C TRP A 209 -0.52 3.22 2.67
N THR A 210 0.10 2.25 3.35
CA THR A 210 0.46 0.96 2.76
C THR A 210 0.11 -0.20 3.64
N THR A 211 -0.45 -1.27 3.08
CA THR A 211 -0.67 -2.52 3.79
C THR A 211 0.66 -3.16 4.16
N SER A 212 0.86 -3.41 5.45
CA SER A 212 1.91 -4.27 5.96
C SER A 212 1.46 -5.73 5.83
N CYS A 213 2.16 -6.57 5.07
CA CYS A 213 1.86 -8.01 5.04
C CYS A 213 2.63 -8.78 6.13
N PHE A 214 2.70 -8.22 7.34
CA PHE A 214 3.29 -8.88 8.50
C PHE A 214 2.24 -9.75 9.20
N GLY A 215 2.62 -10.99 9.53
CA GLY A 215 1.88 -11.87 10.46
C GLY A 215 0.53 -12.38 9.96
N CYS A 216 0.48 -12.75 8.68
CA CYS A 216 -0.56 -13.67 8.24
C CYS A 216 -0.29 -15.03 8.90
N HIS A 217 -1.20 -15.50 9.75
CA HIS A 217 -1.06 -16.79 10.43
C HIS A 217 -1.92 -17.86 9.74
N LEU A 218 -1.31 -18.99 9.41
CA LEU A 218 -1.94 -20.15 8.77
C LEU A 218 -1.93 -21.36 9.72
N PRO A 219 -2.87 -21.46 10.66
CA PRO A 219 -3.00 -22.63 11.51
C PRO A 219 -3.73 -23.75 10.77
N MET A 220 -3.00 -24.83 10.47
CA MET A 220 -3.57 -26.09 10.01
C MET A 220 -4.08 -26.89 11.20
N ARG A 221 -5.33 -27.37 11.15
CA ARG A 221 -5.93 -28.28 12.12
C ARG A 221 -6.34 -29.57 11.44
N ALA A 222 -5.83 -30.70 11.92
CA ALA A 222 -6.27 -32.02 11.48
C ALA A 222 -7.68 -32.34 12.01
N ASN A 223 -8.30 -33.37 11.43
CA ASN A 223 -9.65 -33.85 11.75
C ASN A 223 -10.79 -32.86 11.45
N GLN A 224 -10.57 -31.92 10.54
CA GLN A 224 -11.65 -31.10 9.97
C GLN A 224 -11.85 -31.47 8.50
N ARG A 225 -12.92 -32.21 8.19
CA ARG A 225 -13.26 -32.58 6.82
C ARG A 225 -13.82 -31.36 6.08
N LYS A 226 -13.13 -30.91 5.04
CA LYS A 226 -13.51 -29.73 4.25
C LYS A 226 -13.33 -30.03 2.76
N PRO A 227 -14.24 -29.55 1.88
CA PRO A 227 -14.03 -29.62 0.44
C PRO A 227 -12.84 -28.74 0.06
N MET A 228 -12.09 -29.13 -0.98
CA MET A 228 -11.07 -28.24 -1.53
C MET A 228 -11.72 -27.07 -2.28
N LEU A 229 -11.08 -25.90 -2.19
CA LEU A 229 -11.59 -24.63 -2.74
C LEU A 229 -11.19 -24.40 -4.20
N HIS A 230 -10.24 -25.18 -4.74
CA HIS A 230 -9.66 -24.98 -6.08
C HIS A 230 -10.10 -26.04 -7.11
N ASN A 231 -11.38 -26.41 -7.06
CA ASN A 231 -12.03 -27.27 -8.07
C ASN A 231 -11.43 -28.68 -8.26
N GLU A 232 -10.61 -29.21 -7.35
CA GLU A 232 -10.07 -30.57 -7.52
C GLU A 232 -10.99 -31.69 -6.99
N GLY A 233 -12.22 -31.35 -6.56
CA GLY A 233 -13.30 -32.32 -6.25
C GLY A 233 -13.10 -33.21 -5.02
N ALA A 234 -11.95 -33.14 -4.36
CA ALA A 234 -11.64 -33.93 -3.18
C ALA A 234 -12.02 -33.23 -1.88
N ALA A 235 -12.11 -34.02 -0.79
CA ALA A 235 -12.21 -33.52 0.56
C ALA A 235 -10.94 -33.88 1.34
N LEU A 236 -10.35 -32.90 2.02
CA LEU A 236 -9.21 -33.09 2.90
C LEU A 236 -9.69 -33.14 4.36
N ARG A 237 -8.91 -33.78 5.23
CA ARG A 237 -9.12 -33.80 6.69
C ARG A 237 -8.28 -32.78 7.44
N ASN A 238 -7.54 -31.94 6.72
CA ASN A 238 -6.75 -30.84 7.26
C ASN A 238 -7.39 -29.54 6.79
N TRP A 239 -7.70 -28.68 7.75
CA TRP A 239 -8.24 -27.34 7.48
C TRP A 239 -7.22 -26.29 7.88
N THR A 240 -6.90 -25.39 6.96
CA THR A 240 -6.05 -24.24 7.22
C THR A 240 -6.90 -22.99 7.09
N SER A 241 -7.13 -22.28 8.20
CA SER A 241 -7.74 -20.96 8.15
C SER A 241 -6.69 -19.90 7.79
N TYR A 242 -7.10 -18.85 7.09
CA TYR A 242 -6.25 -17.69 6.84
C TYR A 242 -6.57 -16.59 7.87
N ASN A 243 -5.67 -16.34 8.82
CA ASN A 243 -5.90 -15.38 9.90
C ASN A 243 -5.01 -14.15 9.74
N PHE A 244 -5.65 -13.00 9.55
CA PHE A 244 -4.99 -11.71 9.37
C PHE A 244 -4.84 -11.02 10.72
N GLN A 245 -3.90 -11.50 11.55
CA GLN A 245 -3.78 -10.99 12.91
C GLN A 245 -3.18 -9.58 12.98
N THR A 246 -2.28 -9.23 12.05
CA THR A 246 -1.41 -8.04 12.17
C THR A 246 -1.24 -7.22 10.89
N LEU A 247 -2.21 -7.26 9.97
CA LEU A 247 -2.23 -6.29 8.86
C LEU A 247 -2.43 -4.88 9.43
N ARG A 248 -1.49 -3.98 9.16
CA ARG A 248 -1.54 -2.57 9.53
C ARG A 248 -1.30 -1.68 8.32
N ASP A 249 -1.66 -0.42 8.45
CA ASP A 249 -1.56 0.62 7.42
C ASP A 249 -0.51 1.71 7.75
N ASP A 250 0.10 1.63 8.94
CA ASP A 250 1.01 2.63 9.52
C ASP A 250 2.50 2.34 9.25
N VAL A 251 2.79 1.31 8.46
CA VAL A 251 4.15 1.05 7.96
C VAL A 251 4.41 1.88 6.74
N TRP A 252 5.61 2.43 6.65
CA TRP A 252 6.10 3.02 5.42
C TRP A 252 7.57 2.68 5.22
N MET A 253 7.89 1.98 4.14
CA MET A 253 9.23 1.54 3.79
C MET A 253 9.53 1.94 2.35
N LEU A 254 10.75 2.37 2.08
CA LEU A 254 11.22 2.69 0.74
C LEU A 254 12.42 1.83 0.37
N GLY A 255 12.47 1.41 -0.88
CA GLY A 255 13.58 0.66 -1.43
C GLY A 255 13.80 0.96 -2.90
N LYS A 256 14.84 0.35 -3.46
CA LYS A 256 15.14 0.40 -4.89
C LYS A 256 14.37 -0.71 -5.59
N ASP A 257 13.51 -0.30 -6.52
CA ASP A 257 12.72 -1.22 -7.33
C ASP A 257 13.60 -1.97 -8.36
N GLY A 258 13.01 -2.98 -9.01
CA GLY A 258 13.66 -3.83 -10.00
C GLY A 258 14.13 -3.09 -11.25
N THR A 259 14.83 -3.83 -12.11
CA THR A 259 15.35 -3.33 -13.40
C THR A 259 14.23 -2.83 -14.31
N VAL A 260 13.07 -3.49 -14.32
CA VAL A 260 11.97 -3.18 -15.24
C VAL A 260 11.38 -1.79 -15.03
N THR A 261 11.52 -1.22 -13.83
CA THR A 261 11.05 0.13 -13.51
C THR A 261 12.21 1.14 -13.39
N GLY A 262 13.41 0.75 -13.80
CA GLY A 262 14.59 1.62 -13.88
C GLY A 262 15.26 1.91 -12.53
N HIS A 263 15.18 1.00 -11.55
CA HIS A 263 15.80 1.18 -10.23
C HIS A 263 15.35 2.46 -9.49
N ARG A 264 14.09 2.82 -9.69
CA ARG A 264 13.47 3.95 -9.01
C ARG A 264 13.21 3.62 -7.54
N VAL A 265 13.24 4.64 -6.68
CA VAL A 265 12.79 4.52 -5.30
C VAL A 265 11.27 4.32 -5.31
N ALA A 266 10.82 3.25 -4.64
CA ALA A 266 9.44 2.85 -4.58
C ALA A 266 9.07 2.35 -3.16
N PRO A 267 7.78 2.37 -2.80
CA PRO A 267 7.29 1.75 -1.59
C PRO A 267 7.59 0.26 -1.58
N VAL A 268 8.05 -0.22 -0.44
CA VAL A 268 8.32 -1.63 -0.18
C VAL A 268 7.34 -2.12 0.88
N ARG A 269 6.93 -3.37 0.73
CA ARG A 269 6.20 -4.11 1.77
C ARG A 269 6.91 -5.42 2.05
N SER A 270 6.63 -6.00 3.20
CA SER A 270 6.81 -7.44 3.36
C SER A 270 5.95 -8.17 2.32
N ALA A 271 6.55 -9.11 1.60
CA ALA A 271 5.89 -9.98 0.65
C ALA A 271 5.41 -11.24 1.40
N CYS A 272 4.25 -11.12 2.06
CA CYS A 272 3.59 -12.20 2.80
C CYS A 272 4.49 -12.86 3.86
N ALA A 273 4.74 -12.18 4.99
CA ALA A 273 5.38 -12.80 6.16
C ALA A 273 4.39 -13.77 6.84
N VAL A 274 4.34 -15.00 6.33
CA VAL A 274 3.48 -16.05 6.83
C VAL A 274 4.12 -16.71 8.05
N LEU A 275 3.31 -16.87 9.09
CA LEU A 275 3.61 -17.74 10.22
C LEU A 275 2.73 -18.99 10.09
N GLY A 276 3.34 -20.16 10.28
CA GLY A 276 2.65 -21.45 10.22
C GLY A 276 2.38 -22.01 11.61
N GLY A 277 1.25 -22.71 11.75
CA GLY A 277 0.97 -23.59 12.88
C GLY A 277 0.38 -24.89 12.39
N SER A 278 0.70 -26.01 13.05
CA SER A 278 0.09 -27.31 12.69
C SER A 278 -0.30 -28.10 13.92
N GLN A 279 -1.58 -28.47 13.97
CA GLN A 279 -2.15 -29.35 14.97
C GLN A 279 -2.49 -30.71 14.36
N ASN A 280 -1.94 -31.78 14.95
CA ASN A 280 -2.14 -33.15 14.48
C ASN A 280 -3.49 -33.75 14.92
N GLN A 281 -3.73 -35.02 14.56
CA GLN A 281 -4.99 -35.71 14.85
C GLN A 281 -5.25 -35.91 16.35
N ASN A 282 -4.19 -35.95 17.17
CA ASN A 282 -4.25 -36.06 18.63
C ASN A 282 -4.46 -34.71 19.32
N ARG A 283 -4.66 -33.63 18.54
CA ARG A 283 -4.77 -32.24 19.01
C ARG A 283 -3.48 -31.66 19.59
N GLU A 284 -2.34 -32.27 19.26
CA GLU A 284 -1.01 -31.76 19.64
C GLU A 284 -0.54 -30.75 18.61
N TRP A 285 0.00 -29.63 19.07
CA TRP A 285 0.65 -28.66 18.19
C TRP A 285 2.07 -29.12 17.90
N ILE A 286 2.36 -29.47 16.65
CA ILE A 286 3.69 -29.87 16.18
C ILE A 286 4.61 -28.64 16.17
N TYR A 287 4.08 -27.51 15.71
CA TYR A 287 4.70 -26.19 15.79
C TYR A 287 3.60 -25.12 15.84
N SER A 288 3.94 -23.95 16.40
CA SER A 288 3.01 -22.84 16.61
C SER A 288 3.70 -21.52 16.27
N GLN A 289 3.07 -20.70 15.42
CA GLN A 289 3.60 -19.40 14.97
C GLN A 289 5.03 -19.45 14.43
N GLN A 290 5.38 -20.53 13.74
CA GLN A 290 6.73 -20.70 13.21
C GLN A 290 6.87 -19.97 11.89
N GLN A 291 7.91 -19.16 11.76
CA GLN A 291 8.29 -18.59 10.48
C GLN A 291 8.76 -19.68 9.53
N THR A 292 8.32 -19.64 8.28
CA THR A 292 8.80 -20.56 7.26
C THR A 292 10.27 -20.27 6.94
N VAL A 293 11.03 -21.32 6.65
CA VAL A 293 12.41 -21.23 6.17
C VAL A 293 12.52 -22.16 4.97
N SER A 294 13.12 -21.70 3.88
CA SER A 294 13.32 -22.54 2.69
C SER A 294 14.34 -23.64 2.99
N ALA A 295 14.39 -24.69 2.16
CA ALA A 295 15.34 -25.78 2.35
C ALA A 295 16.81 -25.28 2.29
N GLU A 296 17.06 -24.23 1.53
CA GLU A 296 18.35 -23.55 1.37
C GLU A 296 18.67 -22.58 2.53
N GLY A 297 17.76 -22.41 3.50
CA GLY A 297 17.97 -21.58 4.68
C GLY A 297 17.49 -20.14 4.56
N TYR A 298 16.74 -19.77 3.52
CA TYR A 298 16.22 -18.41 3.39
C TYR A 298 15.00 -18.19 4.27
N SER A 299 14.93 -17.01 4.90
CA SER A 299 13.74 -16.55 5.61
C SER A 299 12.52 -16.57 4.70
N GLY A 300 11.42 -17.16 5.17
CA GLY A 300 10.12 -17.12 4.49
C GLY A 300 9.43 -15.76 4.52
N THR A 301 10.05 -14.77 5.16
CA THR A 301 9.69 -13.36 5.01
C THR A 301 10.60 -12.72 3.98
N ALA A 302 10.01 -12.28 2.87
CA ALA A 302 10.68 -11.47 1.85
C ALA A 302 10.13 -10.05 1.84
N PHE A 303 10.80 -9.16 1.12
CA PHE A 303 10.35 -7.79 0.86
C PHE A 303 10.28 -7.55 -0.64
N SER A 304 9.26 -6.82 -1.07
CA SER A 304 9.09 -6.46 -2.47
C SER A 304 8.57 -5.04 -2.58
N SER A 305 9.07 -4.29 -3.56
CA SER A 305 8.40 -3.07 -4.01
C SER A 305 6.97 -3.37 -4.48
N PHE A 306 6.09 -2.37 -4.49
CA PHE A 306 4.74 -2.48 -5.04
C PHE A 306 4.09 -1.10 -5.27
N VAL A 307 2.96 -1.10 -5.99
CA VAL A 307 2.06 0.06 -6.11
C VAL A 307 0.87 -0.16 -5.18
N PRO A 308 0.72 0.63 -4.11
CA PRO A 308 -0.33 0.39 -3.11
C PRO A 308 -1.76 0.68 -3.57
N HIS A 309 -1.93 1.50 -4.62
CA HIS A 309 -3.23 2.02 -5.07
C HIS A 309 -3.96 2.80 -3.96
N THR A 310 -3.24 3.73 -3.32
CA THR A 310 -3.75 4.59 -2.25
C THR A 310 -3.27 6.04 -2.45
N VAL A 311 -3.06 6.46 -3.71
CA VAL A 311 -2.51 7.78 -3.99
C VAL A 311 -3.51 8.88 -3.69
N ARG A 312 -3.00 10.03 -3.21
CA ARG A 312 -3.77 11.22 -2.84
C ARG A 312 -3.16 12.48 -3.44
N SER A 313 -3.98 13.53 -3.52
CA SER A 313 -3.52 14.89 -3.86
C SER A 313 -3.07 15.68 -2.64
N THR A 314 -3.66 15.42 -1.47
CA THR A 314 -3.50 16.21 -0.24
C THR A 314 -2.91 15.39 0.91
N GLU A 315 -3.45 14.20 1.19
CA GLU A 315 -2.96 13.31 2.26
C GLU A 315 -1.76 12.46 1.79
N THR A 316 -0.73 13.13 1.26
CA THR A 316 0.50 12.49 0.77
C THR A 316 1.55 12.39 1.87
N LYS A 317 2.65 11.66 1.62
CA LYS A 317 3.84 11.70 2.47
C LYS A 317 4.41 13.12 2.52
N GLN A 318 4.79 13.56 3.72
CA GLN A 318 5.41 14.85 4.00
C GLN A 318 6.93 14.69 4.12
N CYS A 319 7.66 15.81 4.15
CA CYS A 319 9.13 15.78 4.21
C CYS A 319 9.65 14.95 5.40
N ALA A 320 9.02 15.06 6.57
CA ALA A 320 9.42 14.34 7.79
C ALA A 320 9.05 12.85 7.79
N ASP A 321 8.30 12.37 6.80
CA ASP A 321 8.06 10.94 6.62
C ASP A 321 9.24 10.26 5.90
N CYS A 322 10.09 11.05 5.21
CA CYS A 322 11.25 10.56 4.44
C CYS A 322 12.59 11.16 4.86
N HIS A 323 12.59 12.23 5.66
CA HIS A 323 13.78 12.93 6.12
C HIS A 323 13.73 13.13 7.63
N ILE A 324 14.90 13.28 8.25
CA ILE A 324 15.01 13.62 9.67
C ILE A 324 14.26 14.92 9.92
N SER A 325 13.36 14.88 10.90
CA SER A 325 12.57 16.03 11.33
C SER A 325 13.47 17.07 11.99
N ARG A 326 13.11 18.35 11.89
CA ARG A 326 13.82 19.44 12.59
C ARG A 326 13.74 19.30 14.12
N GLU A 327 12.66 18.70 14.60
CA GLU A 327 12.42 18.40 16.01
C GLU A 327 13.19 17.16 16.49
N ASN A 328 13.84 16.43 15.58
CA ASN A 328 14.62 15.22 15.84
C ASN A 328 13.81 14.12 16.56
N ASP A 329 12.53 13.99 16.19
CA ASP A 329 11.56 13.14 16.88
C ASP A 329 11.08 11.93 16.04
N ASN A 330 11.76 11.63 14.92
CA ASN A 330 11.34 10.62 13.95
C ASN A 330 12.39 9.55 13.63
N ASN A 331 13.43 9.37 14.45
CA ASN A 331 14.51 8.41 14.19
C ASN A 331 14.03 6.96 14.03
N ALA A 332 13.08 6.50 14.85
CA ALA A 332 12.47 5.18 14.69
C ALA A 332 11.73 5.04 13.35
N ARG A 333 11.06 6.10 12.88
CA ARG A 333 10.41 6.10 11.56
C ARG A 333 11.44 6.06 10.44
N MET A 334 12.57 6.76 10.59
CA MET A 334 13.66 6.70 9.62
C MET A 334 14.27 5.31 9.53
N ALA A 335 14.47 4.63 10.66
CA ALA A 335 14.92 3.25 10.68
C ALA A 335 13.90 2.30 10.02
N GLN A 336 12.59 2.52 10.22
CA GLN A 336 11.55 1.75 9.53
C GLN A 336 11.58 2.03 8.01
N LEU A 337 11.62 3.30 7.61
CA LEU A 337 11.68 3.74 6.22
C LEU A 337 12.80 3.06 5.44
N LEU A 338 13.99 3.00 6.06
CA LEU A 338 15.20 2.40 5.51
C LEU A 338 15.30 0.89 5.73
N MET A 339 14.27 0.27 6.31
CA MET A 339 14.21 -1.17 6.60
C MET A 339 15.35 -1.67 7.50
N GLN A 340 15.90 -0.82 8.37
CA GLN A 340 16.96 -1.18 9.33
C GLN A 340 16.43 -1.99 10.53
N GLY A 341 15.11 -2.15 10.63
CA GLY A 341 14.45 -2.79 11.76
C GLY A 341 14.29 -1.83 12.94
N THR A 342 13.13 -1.93 13.59
CA THR A 342 12.76 -1.06 14.72
C THR A 342 12.17 -1.84 15.89
N ASN A 343 12.09 -3.17 15.77
CA ASN A 343 11.30 -4.02 16.67
C ASN A 343 9.83 -3.57 16.80
N PHE A 344 9.33 -2.79 15.84
CA PHE A 344 7.94 -2.33 15.82
C PHE A 344 6.95 -3.49 15.56
N TYR A 345 7.41 -4.52 14.84
CA TYR A 345 6.74 -5.81 14.73
C TYR A 345 7.57 -6.87 15.44
N ASN A 346 7.13 -7.26 16.62
CA ASN A 346 7.69 -8.41 17.34
C ASN A 346 6.63 -9.50 17.41
N PHE A 347 6.86 -10.59 16.68
CA PHE A 347 6.08 -11.80 16.84
C PHE A 347 6.64 -12.58 18.02
N LEU A 348 6.02 -12.37 19.19
CA LEU A 348 6.27 -13.19 20.36
C LEU A 348 5.52 -14.51 20.11
N SER A 349 6.27 -15.61 20.06
CA SER A 349 5.66 -16.95 20.00
C SER A 349 4.80 -17.23 21.24
N ARG A 350 4.16 -18.39 21.33
CA ARG A 350 3.42 -18.79 22.54
C ARG A 350 4.25 -18.70 23.82
N TYR A 351 5.55 -18.96 23.74
CA TYR A 351 6.45 -18.97 24.89
C TYR A 351 7.59 -17.97 24.71
N VAL A 352 7.95 -17.29 25.80
CA VAL A 352 9.20 -16.54 25.94
C VAL A 352 10.05 -17.24 26.99
N TYR A 353 11.29 -17.52 26.65
CA TYR A 353 12.23 -18.18 27.55
C TYR A 353 13.01 -17.13 28.33
N VAL A 354 12.86 -17.13 29.66
CA VAL A 354 13.54 -16.21 30.57
C VAL A 354 14.67 -16.95 31.27
N ALA A 355 15.90 -16.46 31.12
CA ALA A 355 17.05 -17.02 31.82
C ALA A 355 17.01 -16.66 33.31
N GLN A 356 17.20 -17.66 34.16
CA GLN A 356 17.23 -17.54 35.63
C GLN A 356 18.67 -17.71 36.18
N GLY A 357 19.68 -17.31 35.39
CA GLY A 357 21.09 -17.47 35.74
C GLY A 357 21.47 -18.95 35.91
N HIS A 358 21.97 -19.31 37.10
CA HIS A 358 22.38 -20.68 37.41
C HIS A 358 21.22 -21.66 37.62
N GLU A 359 19.99 -21.17 37.77
CA GLU A 359 18.79 -21.98 38.00
C GLU A 359 18.15 -22.49 36.70
N GLY A 360 18.68 -22.07 35.53
CA GLY A 360 18.25 -22.52 34.21
C GLY A 360 17.43 -21.48 33.46
N PHE A 361 16.34 -21.89 32.83
CA PHE A 361 15.40 -21.01 32.14
C PHE A 361 13.95 -21.44 32.39
N GLU A 362 13.04 -20.49 32.33
CA GLU A 362 11.60 -20.73 32.42
C GLU A 362 10.91 -20.37 31.11
N ALA A 363 9.99 -21.22 30.67
CA ALA A 363 9.14 -20.97 29.51
C ALA A 363 7.86 -20.26 29.96
N VAL A 364 7.83 -18.94 29.84
CA VAL A 364 6.67 -18.12 30.20
C VAL A 364 5.69 -18.09 29.03
N VAL A 365 4.44 -18.40 29.32
CA VAL A 365 3.33 -18.25 28.37
C VAL A 365 3.01 -16.77 28.17
N VAL A 366 3.09 -16.26 26.93
CA VAL A 366 2.91 -14.82 26.66
C VAL A 366 1.84 -14.45 25.65
N THR A 367 1.37 -15.36 24.78
CA THR A 367 0.30 -15.08 23.80
C THR A 367 -0.82 -16.08 23.89
N GLU A 368 -2.05 -15.69 23.55
CA GLU A 368 -3.20 -16.60 23.52
C GLU A 368 -2.98 -17.80 22.60
N ARG A 369 -3.55 -18.96 22.97
CA ARG A 369 -3.49 -20.16 22.12
C ARG A 369 -4.46 -20.09 20.94
N GLU A 370 -5.61 -19.44 21.15
CA GLU A 370 -6.67 -19.29 20.16
C GLU A 370 -6.44 -18.05 19.29
N GLU A 371 -7.19 -17.99 18.20
CA GLU A 371 -7.12 -16.89 17.22
C GLU A 371 -8.06 -15.75 17.64
N PRO A 372 -7.60 -14.48 17.64
CA PRO A 372 -6.23 -14.04 17.38
C PRO A 372 -5.30 -14.35 18.56
N GLN A 373 -4.06 -14.74 18.29
CA GLN A 373 -3.07 -15.11 19.31
C GLN A 373 -2.43 -13.87 19.94
N ALA A 374 -3.27 -13.08 20.61
CA ALA A 374 -2.91 -11.80 21.20
C ALA A 374 -1.95 -11.98 22.38
N VAL A 375 -1.01 -11.04 22.55
CA VAL A 375 -0.13 -11.00 23.74
C VAL A 375 -0.98 -10.77 24.99
N ILE A 376 -0.76 -11.58 26.02
CA ILE A 376 -1.49 -11.49 27.30
C ILE A 376 -1.20 -10.12 27.94
N GLY A 377 -2.26 -9.42 28.34
CA GLY A 377 -2.24 -8.04 28.85
C GLY A 377 -2.26 -6.96 27.75
N SER A 378 -2.17 -7.30 26.47
CA SER A 378 -2.20 -6.31 25.39
C SER A 378 -3.60 -5.76 25.13
N TYR A 379 -3.66 -4.56 24.51
CA TYR A 379 -4.93 -4.00 24.06
C TYR A 379 -5.66 -4.94 23.08
N LEU A 380 -4.93 -5.61 22.18
CA LEU A 380 -5.53 -6.60 21.28
C LEU A 380 -6.20 -7.75 22.07
N GLN A 381 -5.60 -8.22 23.16
CA GLN A 381 -6.21 -9.26 23.99
C GLN A 381 -7.48 -8.74 24.65
N GLN A 382 -7.46 -7.55 25.25
CA GLN A 382 -8.65 -6.93 25.86
C GLN A 382 -9.81 -6.79 24.86
N LEU A 383 -9.50 -6.53 23.58
CA LEU A 383 -10.50 -6.43 22.52
C LEU A 383 -11.02 -7.77 22.03
N ALA A 384 -10.14 -8.75 21.85
CA ALA A 384 -10.48 -10.05 21.29
C ALA A 384 -11.06 -11.00 22.33
N TYR A 385 -10.72 -10.82 23.61
CA TYR A 385 -11.10 -11.65 24.74
C TYR A 385 -11.61 -10.79 25.90
N PRO A 386 -12.74 -10.08 25.74
CA PRO A 386 -13.23 -9.14 26.75
C PRO A 386 -13.68 -9.80 28.07
N GLU A 387 -13.86 -11.12 28.07
CA GLU A 387 -14.25 -11.91 29.24
C GLU A 387 -13.06 -12.52 30.01
N ARG A 388 -11.82 -12.32 29.53
CA ARG A 388 -10.60 -12.88 30.13
C ARG A 388 -9.86 -11.91 31.03
#